data_AF-A0A926UUN4-F1
#
_entry.id   AF-A0A926UUN4-F1
#
_cell.length_a   1.000
_cell.length_b   1.000
_cell.length_c   1.000
_cell.angle_alpha   90.00
_cell.angle_beta   90.00
_cell.angle_gamma   90.00
#
_symmetry.space_group_name_H-M   'P 1'
#
loop_
_entity.id
_entity.type
_entity.pdbx_description
1 polymer ?
#
loop_
_entity_poly.entity_id
_entity_poly.type
_entity_poly.pdbx_seq_one_letter_code
_entity_poly.pdbx_strand_id
1 'polypeptide(L)'
;MIWLFGVAVLYSFKEFKFPVKYRNVLTLFAIALLLVAIMFTLFIPSESLYVADIIVGIAASVLIYALIQYDQLIDQNHIYPRTVHALANFSYSLYLLHVPLLVFLTAVFLKNERWQPDLIHLFYGMLLFVVIILYAYGISCFTEAKTHVLKNWMTNGLNLLTQKIKSIF
;
A
#
# COMPACT_ATOMS: atom_id res chain seq x y z
N MET A 1 9.67 2.00 -13.37
CA MET A 1 10.35 0.69 -13.33
C MET A 1 9.73 -0.23 -12.28
N ILE A 2 9.56 0.20 -11.02
CA ILE A 2 8.97 -0.60 -9.93
C ILE A 2 7.59 -1.20 -10.26
N TRP A 3 6.75 -0.44 -10.99
CA TRP A 3 5.44 -0.91 -11.48
C TRP A 3 5.50 -2.16 -12.37
N LEU A 4 6.57 -2.36 -13.14
CA LEU A 4 6.71 -3.55 -14.00
C LEU A 4 6.97 -4.81 -13.18
N PHE A 5 7.67 -4.71 -12.06
CA PHE A 5 7.92 -5.86 -11.20
C PHE A 5 6.63 -6.37 -10.54
N GLY A 6 5.71 -5.47 -10.17
CA GLY A 6 4.37 -5.86 -9.69
C GLY A 6 3.56 -6.63 -10.73
N VAL A 7 3.62 -6.21 -12.00
CA VAL A 7 2.98 -6.94 -13.11
C VAL A 7 3.63 -8.31 -13.32
N ALA A 8 4.96 -8.38 -13.26
CA ALA A 8 5.70 -9.64 -13.37
C ALA A 8 5.29 -10.63 -12.26
N VAL A 9 5.17 -10.15 -11.02
CA VAL A 9 4.70 -10.95 -9.87
C VAL A 9 3.30 -11.53 -10.11
N LEU A 10 2.37 -10.73 -10.63
CA LEU A 10 1.00 -11.19 -10.93
C LEU A 10 0.98 -12.30 -11.98
N TYR A 11 1.79 -12.17 -13.03
CA TYR A 11 1.86 -13.19 -14.08
C TYR A 11 2.52 -14.47 -13.59
N SER A 12 3.64 -14.36 -12.87
CA SER A 12 4.37 -15.51 -12.30
C SER A 12 3.54 -16.28 -11.27
N PHE A 13 2.72 -15.60 -10.47
CA PHE A 13 1.85 -16.24 -9.47
C PHE A 13 0.78 -17.13 -10.10
N LYS A 14 0.28 -16.76 -11.29
CA LYS A 14 -0.75 -17.55 -11.98
C LYS A 14 -0.20 -18.92 -12.40
N GLU A 15 1.06 -18.96 -12.83
CA GLU A 15 1.72 -20.15 -13.37
C GLU A 15 2.38 -21.02 -12.28
N PHE A 16 2.90 -20.41 -11.22
CA PHE A 16 3.65 -21.12 -10.17
C PHE A 16 3.03 -20.96 -8.78
N LYS A 17 2.66 -22.09 -8.17
CA LYS A 17 2.18 -22.15 -6.78
C LYS A 17 3.07 -23.07 -5.96
N PHE A 18 3.60 -22.56 -4.86
CA PHE A 18 4.46 -23.36 -3.98
C PHE A 18 3.63 -24.24 -3.02
N PRO A 19 4.14 -25.42 -2.65
CA PRO A 19 3.52 -26.26 -1.63
C PRO A 19 3.48 -25.53 -0.28
N VAL A 20 2.41 -25.74 0.49
CA VAL A 20 2.16 -25.06 1.78
C VAL A 20 3.34 -25.12 2.74
N LYS A 21 4.07 -26.26 2.77
CA LYS A 21 5.24 -26.49 3.63
C LYS A 21 6.37 -25.49 3.42
N TYR A 22 6.58 -25.01 2.20
CA TYR A 22 7.70 -24.12 1.86
C TYR A 22 7.33 -22.63 1.90
N ARG A 23 6.06 -22.28 2.08
CA ARG A 23 5.59 -20.89 2.05
C ARG A 23 6.16 -20.06 3.20
N ASN A 24 6.20 -20.60 4.42
CA ASN A 24 6.76 -19.89 5.59
C ASN A 24 8.28 -19.64 5.43
N VAL A 25 9.00 -20.63 4.89
CA VAL A 25 10.43 -20.51 4.61
C VAL A 25 10.67 -19.46 3.53
N LEU A 26 9.85 -19.47 2.47
CA LEU A 26 9.90 -18.48 1.40
C LEU A 26 9.63 -17.06 1.93
N THR A 27 8.64 -16.87 2.81
CA THR A 27 8.34 -15.56 3.41
C THR A 27 9.48 -15.06 4.30
N LEU A 28 10.06 -15.93 5.15
CA LEU A 28 11.19 -15.55 6.01
C LEU A 28 12.43 -15.21 5.18
N PHE A 29 12.71 -16.00 4.14
CA PHE A 29 13.77 -15.72 3.19
C PHE A 29 13.56 -14.38 2.49
N ALA A 30 12.35 -14.09 2.02
CA ALA A 30 12.04 -12.83 1.34
C ALA A 30 12.15 -11.60 2.28
N ILE A 31 11.77 -11.74 3.55
CA ILE A 31 11.96 -10.69 4.56
C ILE A 31 13.45 -10.45 4.79
N ALA A 32 14.23 -11.52 4.99
CA ALA A 32 15.68 -11.42 5.18
C ALA A 32 16.36 -10.77 3.96
N LEU A 33 15.97 -11.16 2.74
CA LEU A 33 16.45 -10.58 1.49
C LEU A 33 16.18 -9.07 1.43
N LEU A 34 14.95 -8.64 1.81
CA LEU A 34 14.59 -7.22 1.81
C LEU A 34 15.39 -6.44 2.85
N LEU A 35 15.58 -6.98 4.06
CA LEU A 35 16.40 -6.33 5.09
C LEU A 35 17.86 -6.18 4.65
N VAL A 36 18.43 -7.22 4.04
CA VAL A 36 19.79 -7.18 3.48
C VAL A 36 19.88 -6.16 2.34
N ALA A 37 18.88 -6.11 1.44
CA ALA A 37 18.82 -5.12 0.38
C ALA A 37 18.81 -3.70 0.94
N ILE A 38 17.97 -3.41 1.95
CA ILE A 38 17.91 -2.10 2.61
C ILE A 38 19.25 -1.78 3.26
N MET A 39 19.85 -2.70 4.02
CA MET A 39 21.17 -2.49 4.62
C MET A 39 22.22 -2.19 3.55
N PHE A 40 22.20 -2.92 2.44
CA PHE A 40 23.13 -2.71 1.33
C PHE A 40 22.98 -1.33 0.71
N THR A 41 21.76 -0.79 0.59
CA THR A 41 21.54 0.57 0.07
C THR A 41 22.18 1.67 0.92
N LEU A 42 22.38 1.44 2.22
CA LEU A 42 23.06 2.39 3.11
C LEU A 42 24.55 2.53 2.79
N PHE A 43 25.15 1.56 2.09
CA PHE A 43 26.54 1.59 1.67
C PHE A 43 26.74 2.08 0.24
N ILE A 44 25.65 2.34 -0.51
CA ILE A 44 25.72 2.81 -1.89
C ILE A 44 25.91 4.34 -1.89
N PRO A 45 26.89 4.89 -2.63
CA PRO A 45 27.05 6.33 -2.79
C PRO A 45 25.80 6.99 -3.41
N SER A 46 25.49 8.22 -3.00
CA SER A 46 24.30 8.98 -3.44
C SER A 46 24.21 9.18 -4.96
N GLU A 47 25.32 9.06 -5.68
CA GLU A 47 25.37 9.17 -7.15
C GLU A 47 24.67 7.98 -7.86
N SER A 48 24.40 6.87 -7.17
CA SER A 48 23.83 5.65 -7.74
C SER A 48 22.47 5.25 -7.14
N LEU A 49 21.64 6.24 -6.81
CA LEU A 49 20.28 6.05 -6.27
C LEU A 49 19.41 5.12 -7.12
N TYR A 50 19.58 5.14 -8.45
CA TYR A 50 18.84 4.26 -9.36
C TYR A 50 19.10 2.77 -9.12
N VAL A 51 20.33 2.38 -8.76
CA VAL A 51 20.68 0.99 -8.50
C VAL A 51 20.08 0.53 -7.17
N ALA A 52 20.09 1.40 -6.16
CA ALA A 52 19.45 1.14 -4.88
C ALA A 52 17.95 0.87 -5.05
N ASP A 53 17.25 1.69 -5.84
CA ASP A 53 15.82 1.55 -6.12
C ASP A 53 15.48 0.22 -6.82
N ILE A 54 16.34 -0.23 -7.74
CA ILE A 54 16.16 -1.51 -8.44
C ILE A 54 16.34 -2.68 -7.49
N ILE A 55 17.39 -2.67 -6.66
CA ILE A 55 17.67 -3.75 -5.69
C ILE A 55 16.52 -3.90 -4.70
N VAL A 56 16.08 -2.78 -4.11
CA VAL A 56 14.95 -2.77 -3.17
C VAL A 56 13.65 -3.18 -3.88
N GLY A 57 13.43 -2.70 -5.11
CA GLY A 57 12.27 -3.08 -5.91
C GLY A 57 12.18 -4.58 -6.20
N ILE A 58 13.30 -5.22 -6.53
CA ILE A 58 13.37 -6.68 -6.74
C ILE A 58 13.10 -7.42 -5.43
N ALA A 59 13.77 -7.04 -4.34
CA ALA A 59 13.59 -7.69 -3.05
C ALA A 59 12.16 -7.56 -2.52
N ALA A 60 11.56 -6.37 -2.66
CA ALA A 60 10.17 -6.13 -2.30
C ALA A 60 9.20 -6.96 -3.17
N SER A 61 9.49 -7.14 -4.45
CA SER A 61 8.65 -7.95 -5.34
C SER A 61 8.66 -9.43 -4.97
N VAL A 62 9.82 -9.98 -4.55
CA VAL A 62 9.91 -11.34 -4.01
C VAL A 62 9.09 -11.48 -2.72
N LEU A 63 9.14 -10.46 -1.85
CA LEU A 63 8.33 -10.44 -0.63
C LEU A 63 6.83 -10.41 -0.92
N ILE A 64 6.40 -9.54 -1.85
CA ILE A 64 5.00 -9.47 -2.28
C ILE A 64 4.54 -10.82 -2.85
N TYR A 65 5.37 -11.45 -3.69
CA TYR A 65 5.07 -12.78 -4.23
C TYR A 65 4.90 -13.83 -3.11
N ALA A 66 5.77 -13.83 -2.11
CA ALA A 66 5.68 -14.74 -0.97
C ALA A 66 4.41 -14.50 -0.13
N LEU A 67 4.05 -13.23 0.09
CA LEU A 67 2.84 -12.84 0.84
C LEU A 67 1.55 -13.26 0.13
N ILE A 68 1.45 -13.09 -1.19
CA ILE A 68 0.27 -13.52 -1.96
C ILE A 68 0.09 -15.05 -1.87
N GLN A 69 1.18 -15.82 -1.86
CA GLN A 69 1.12 -17.27 -1.65
C GLN A 69 0.67 -17.62 -0.22
N TYR A 70 1.03 -16.83 0.78
CA TYR A 70 0.64 -17.06 2.18
C TYR A 70 -0.83 -16.72 2.43
N ASP A 71 -1.35 -15.65 1.83
CA ASP A 71 -2.72 -15.16 2.01
C ASP A 71 -3.79 -16.21 1.65
N GLN A 72 -3.50 -17.10 0.68
CA GLN A 72 -4.40 -18.21 0.32
C GLN A 72 -4.73 -19.19 1.45
N LEU A 73 -3.96 -19.18 2.54
CA LEU A 73 -4.16 -20.08 3.69
C LEU A 73 -4.94 -19.42 4.83
N ILE A 74 -5.10 -18.10 4.77
CA ILE A 74 -5.76 -17.34 5.83
C ILE A 74 -7.27 -17.49 5.64
N ASP A 75 -7.94 -18.01 6.67
CA ASP A 75 -9.40 -18.04 6.70
C ASP A 75 -9.94 -16.59 6.68
N GLN A 76 -10.76 -16.27 5.69
CA GLN A 76 -11.32 -14.94 5.48
C GLN A 76 -12.24 -14.48 6.63
N ASN A 77 -12.71 -15.42 7.46
CA ASN A 77 -13.53 -15.12 8.63
C ASN A 77 -12.72 -14.63 9.86
N HIS A 78 -11.39 -14.62 9.78
CA HIS A 78 -10.56 -14.16 10.90
C HIS A 78 -10.54 -12.61 11.01
N ILE A 79 -10.29 -12.07 12.21
CA ILE A 79 -10.23 -10.61 12.44
C ILE A 79 -9.05 -9.98 11.69
N TYR A 80 -7.95 -10.73 11.58
CA TYR A 80 -6.70 -10.31 10.94
C TYR A 80 -6.88 -9.83 9.49
N PRO A 81 -7.40 -10.64 8.53
CA PRO A 81 -7.60 -10.18 7.15
C PRO A 81 -8.55 -9.00 7.07
N ARG A 82 -9.57 -8.92 7.94
CA ARG A 82 -10.50 -7.79 7.98
C ARG A 82 -9.79 -6.48 8.35
N THR A 83 -8.92 -6.50 9.35
CA THR A 83 -8.15 -5.32 9.75
C THR A 83 -7.12 -4.92 8.70
N VAL A 84 -6.40 -5.89 8.14
CA VAL A 84 -5.40 -5.64 7.10
C VAL A 84 -6.05 -5.04 5.85
N HIS A 85 -7.21 -5.57 5.45
CA HIS A 85 -7.93 -5.06 4.30
C HIS A 85 -8.51 -3.67 4.54
N ALA A 86 -9.04 -3.40 5.74
CA ALA A 86 -9.45 -2.06 6.13
C ALA A 86 -8.29 -1.06 6.06
N LEU A 87 -7.11 -1.42 6.58
CA LEU A 87 -5.91 -0.58 6.52
C LEU A 87 -5.41 -0.33 5.10
N ALA A 88 -5.39 -1.38 4.27
CA ALA A 88 -5.03 -1.26 2.87
C ALA A 88 -5.98 -0.33 2.11
N ASN A 89 -7.29 -0.44 2.38
CA ASN A 89 -8.32 0.31 1.68
C ASN A 89 -8.30 1.82 1.95
N PHE A 90 -7.74 2.31 3.06
CA PHE A 90 -7.62 3.76 3.29
C PHE A 90 -6.22 4.32 3.05
N SER A 91 -5.24 3.45 2.74
CA SER A 91 -3.84 3.84 2.56
C SER A 91 -3.64 4.90 1.46
N TYR A 92 -4.45 4.86 0.40
CA TYR A 92 -4.46 5.86 -0.67
C TYR A 92 -4.95 7.22 -0.18
N SER A 93 -6.09 7.23 0.52
CA SER A 93 -6.65 8.44 1.14
C SER A 93 -5.67 9.04 2.17
N LEU A 94 -5.02 8.21 2.98
CA LEU A 94 -3.97 8.62 3.92
C LEU A 94 -2.81 9.29 3.19
N TYR A 95 -2.29 8.66 2.12
CA TYR A 95 -1.19 9.20 1.33
C TYR A 95 -1.52 10.59 0.75
N LEU A 96 -2.72 10.80 0.23
CA LEU A 96 -3.12 12.10 -0.33
C LEU A 96 -3.33 13.18 0.73
N LEU A 97 -3.88 12.81 1.88
CA LEU A 97 -4.39 13.77 2.86
C LEU A 97 -3.39 14.11 3.97
N HIS A 98 -2.43 13.22 4.26
CA HIS A 98 -1.51 13.46 5.38
C HIS A 98 -0.61 14.68 5.16
N VAL A 99 0.00 14.86 3.98
CA VAL A 99 0.93 15.98 3.74
C VAL A 99 0.23 17.34 3.81
N PRO A 100 -0.87 17.60 3.08
CA PRO A 100 -1.54 18.90 3.15
C PRO A 100 -2.04 19.23 4.56
N LEU A 101 -2.55 18.23 5.28
CA LEU A 101 -3.06 18.42 6.63
C LEU A 101 -1.92 18.66 7.64
N LEU A 102 -0.80 17.95 7.50
CA LEU A 102 0.42 18.21 8.27
C LEU A 102 0.90 19.64 8.06
N VAL A 103 1.00 20.09 6.81
CA VAL A 103 1.44 21.45 6.46
C VAL A 103 0.49 22.51 7.03
N PHE A 104 -0.82 22.27 6.96
CA PHE A 104 -1.81 23.18 7.53
C PHE A 104 -1.70 23.26 9.06
N LEU A 105 -1.62 22.12 9.73
CA LEU A 105 -1.48 22.07 11.19
C LEU A 105 -0.16 22.69 11.64
N THR A 106 0.95 22.40 10.96
CA THR A 106 2.23 23.03 11.31
C THR A 106 2.21 24.52 11.06
N ALA A 107 1.57 25.02 9.99
CA ALA A 107 1.44 26.46 9.75
C ALA A 107 0.60 27.17 10.82
N VAL A 108 -0.44 26.52 11.35
CA VAL A 108 -1.31 27.08 12.41
C VAL A 108 -0.64 27.04 13.78
N PHE A 109 0.04 25.93 14.11
CA PHE A 109 0.57 25.68 15.45
C PHE A 109 2.07 25.98 15.62
N LEU A 110 2.90 25.83 14.58
CA LEU A 110 4.34 26.15 14.59
C LEU A 110 4.57 27.47 13.88
N LYS A 111 4.50 28.56 14.63
CA LYS A 111 4.75 29.91 14.13
C LYS A 111 6.22 30.25 13.79
N ASN A 112 7.14 29.26 13.82
CA ASN A 112 8.56 29.25 13.39
C ASN A 112 9.50 28.46 14.34
N GLU A 113 8.99 27.94 15.45
CA GLU A 113 9.78 27.14 16.40
C GLU A 113 10.00 25.71 15.87
N ARG A 114 11.26 25.25 15.88
CA ARG A 114 11.59 23.85 15.57
C ARG A 114 11.23 22.97 16.76
N TRP A 115 10.42 21.93 16.53
CA TRP A 115 10.12 20.95 17.58
C TRP A 115 11.40 20.25 18.04
N GLN A 116 11.71 20.42 19.32
CA GLN A 116 12.71 19.62 20.01
C GLN A 116 12.07 18.27 20.37
N PRO A 117 12.80 17.14 20.28
CA PRO A 117 12.31 15.82 20.67
C PRO A 117 12.19 15.72 22.20
N ASP A 118 11.20 16.41 22.75
CA ASP A 118 10.80 16.37 24.16
C ASP A 118 9.48 15.58 24.31
N LEU A 119 9.21 15.05 25.50
CA LEU A 119 8.02 14.24 25.82
C LEU A 119 6.72 14.95 25.42
N ILE A 120 6.66 16.27 25.55
CA ILE A 120 5.51 17.09 25.18
C ILE A 120 5.29 17.08 23.66
N HIS A 121 6.36 17.25 22.88
CA HIS A 121 6.30 17.22 21.42
C HIS A 121 6.05 15.81 20.88
N LEU A 122 6.52 14.76 21.59
CA LEU A 122 6.17 13.38 21.31
C LEU A 122 4.66 13.16 21.45
N PHE A 123 4.06 13.66 22.54
CA PHE A 123 2.63 13.59 22.76
C PHE A 123 1.84 14.35 21.68
N TYR A 124 2.27 15.55 21.32
CA TYR A 124 1.66 16.30 20.20
C TYR A 124 1.79 15.56 18.88
N GLY A 125 2.94 14.99 18.57
CA GLY A 125 3.15 14.17 17.38
C GLY A 125 2.23 12.94 17.34
N MET A 126 2.06 12.26 18.48
CA MET A 126 1.16 11.11 18.60
C MET A 126 -0.30 11.51 18.41
N LEU A 127 -0.73 12.63 19.02
CA LEU A 127 -2.07 13.17 18.84
C LEU A 127 -2.33 13.53 17.37
N LEU A 128 -1.37 14.21 16.74
CA LEU A 128 -1.45 14.61 15.33
C LEU A 128 -1.54 13.39 14.41
N PHE A 129 -0.75 12.35 14.67
CA PHE A 129 -0.80 11.07 13.96
C PHE A 129 -2.19 10.43 14.05
N VAL A 130 -2.78 10.36 15.25
CA VAL A 130 -4.13 9.83 15.45
C VAL A 130 -5.18 10.66 14.69
N VAL A 131 -5.10 11.99 14.74
CA VAL A 131 -6.03 12.87 14.02
C VAL A 131 -5.94 12.66 12.50
N ILE A 132 -4.73 12.57 11.94
CA ILE A 132 -4.55 12.30 10.50
C ILE A 132 -5.17 10.96 10.11
N ILE A 133 -4.92 9.90 10.89
CA ILE A 133 -5.48 8.57 10.58
C ILE A 133 -6.99 8.60 10.61
N LEU A 134 -7.59 9.18 11.66
CA LEU A 134 -9.04 9.28 11.78
C LEU A 134 -9.66 10.10 10.64
N TYR A 135 -9.02 11.21 10.28
CA TYR A 135 -9.46 12.05 9.15
C TYR A 135 -9.38 11.30 7.82
N ALA A 136 -8.24 10.68 7.52
CA ALA A 136 -8.03 9.94 6.29
C ALA A 136 -8.96 8.72 6.18
N TYR A 137 -9.17 8.00 7.30
CA TYR A 137 -10.11 6.90 7.37
C TYR A 137 -11.55 7.38 7.14
N GLY A 138 -11.94 8.50 7.74
CA GLY A 138 -13.24 9.12 7.51
C GLY A 138 -13.45 9.44 6.03
N ILE A 139 -12.48 10.11 5.39
CA ILE A 139 -12.56 10.44 3.96
C ILE A 139 -12.64 9.18 3.09
N SER A 140 -11.80 8.17 3.35
CA SER A 140 -11.83 6.89 2.62
C SER A 140 -13.20 6.20 2.74
N CYS A 141 -13.87 6.28 3.89
CA CYS A 141 -15.23 5.78 4.03
C CYS A 141 -16.23 6.50 3.11
N PHE A 142 -16.01 7.77 2.78
CA PHE A 142 -16.90 8.54 1.90
C PHE A 142 -16.57 8.40 0.41
N THR A 143 -15.28 8.32 0.06
CA THR A 143 -14.80 8.27 -1.33
C THR A 143 -14.64 6.84 -1.82
N GLU A 144 -13.86 6.05 -1.09
CA GLU A 144 -13.34 4.76 -1.51
C GLU A 144 -14.39 3.64 -1.37
N ALA A 145 -15.23 3.71 -0.34
CA ALA A 145 -16.36 2.79 -0.17
C ALA A 145 -17.43 2.93 -1.27
N LYS A 146 -17.50 4.07 -1.97
CA LYS A 146 -18.45 4.32 -3.06
C LYS A 146 -17.88 4.04 -4.46
N THR A 147 -16.59 3.75 -4.58
CA THR A 147 -15.96 3.45 -5.89
C THR A 147 -16.61 2.24 -6.58
N HIS A 148 -17.12 1.27 -5.80
CA HIS A 148 -17.87 0.13 -6.33
C HIS A 148 -19.18 0.54 -7.02
N VAL A 149 -19.86 1.58 -6.52
CA VAL A 149 -21.11 2.09 -7.12
C VAL A 149 -20.80 2.74 -8.47
N LEU A 150 -19.74 3.54 -8.54
CA LEU A 150 -19.31 4.18 -9.79
C LEU A 150 -18.84 3.15 -10.83
N LYS A 151 -18.07 2.15 -10.40
CA LYS A 151 -17.61 1.05 -11.26
C LYS A 151 -18.79 0.26 -11.83
N ASN A 152 -19.78 -0.08 -11.00
CA ASN A 152 -20.98 -0.79 -11.46
C ASN A 152 -21.81 0.08 -12.41
N TRP A 153 -21.94 1.38 -12.15
CA TRP A 153 -22.65 2.29 -13.04
C TRP A 153 -21.98 2.38 -14.41
N MET A 154 -20.65 2.51 -14.46
CA MET A 154 -19.89 2.52 -15.72
C MET A 154 -19.99 1.19 -16.47
N THR A 155 -19.85 0.06 -15.77
CA THR A 155 -19.89 -1.27 -16.40
C THR A 155 -21.28 -1.56 -16.98
N ASN A 156 -22.33 -1.18 -16.25
CA ASN A 156 -23.71 -1.30 -16.73
C ASN A 156 -23.98 -0.37 -17.92
N GLY A 157 -23.49 0.87 -17.88
CA GLY A 157 -23.58 1.79 -19.01
C GLY A 157 -22.88 1.27 -20.27
N LEU A 158 -21.69 0.68 -20.11
CA LEU A 158 -20.94 0.07 -21.21
C LEU A 158 -21.68 -1.13 -21.81
N ASN A 159 -22.21 -2.02 -20.96
CA ASN A 159 -23.00 -3.18 -21.40
C ASN A 159 -24.27 -2.77 -22.16
N LEU A 160 -24.95 -1.70 -21.73
CA LEU A 160 -26.11 -1.16 -22.42
C LEU A 160 -25.75 -0.60 -23.80
N LEU A 161 -24.62 0.09 -23.92
CA LEU A 161 -24.12 0.58 -25.22
C LEU A 161 -23.74 -0.59 -26.14
N THR A 162 -23.07 -1.62 -25.62
CA THR A 162 -22.70 -2.81 -26.40
C THR A 162 -23.93 -3.58 -26.86
N GLN A 163 -24.97 -3.74 -26.03
CA GLN A 163 -26.24 -4.36 -26.43
C GLN A 163 -26.96 -3.55 -27.52
N LYS A 164 -27.00 -2.21 -27.39
CA LYS A 164 -27.67 -1.35 -28.36
C LYS A 164 -26.98 -1.37 -29.74
N ILE A 165 -25.65 -1.43 -29.77
CA ILE A 165 -24.88 -1.57 -31.02
C ILE A 165 -25.15 -2.94 -31.67
N LYS A 166 -25.24 -4.01 -30.88
CA LYS A 166 -25.51 -5.37 -31.36
C LYS A 166 -26.95 -5.60 -31.81
N SER A 167 -27.90 -4.70 -31.51
CA SER A 167 -29.28 -4.79 -32.01
C SER A 167 -29.52 -3.97 -33.28
N ILE A 168 -28.54 -3.15 -33.69
CA ILE A 168 -28.61 -2.29 -34.89
C ILE A 168 -27.89 -2.96 -36.08
N PHE A 169 -26.95 -3.87 -35.81
CA PHE A 169 -26.28 -4.75 -36.78
C PHE A 169 -26.78 -6.18 -36.65
#